data_AF-A0A8C1NPX3-F1
#
_entry.id   AF-A0A8C1NPX3-F1
#
_cell.length_a   1.000
_cell.length_b   1.000
_cell.length_c   1.000
_cell.angle_alpha   90.00
_cell.angle_beta   90.00
_cell.angle_gamma   90.00
#
_symmetry.space_group_name_H-M   'P 1'
#
loop_
_entity.id
_entity.type
_entity.pdbx_description
1 polymer ?
#
loop_
_entity_poly.entity_id
_entity_poly.type
_entity_poly.pdbx_seq_one_letter_code
_entity_poly.pdbx_strand_id
1 'polypeptide(L)'
;MGNPSILQDYTRTMSASKLQESGEVRIAHTLHTKEDEFVFERRKTVFQSLQELKIYCSEDAVPNIALLGSGGGQRAMVGLLGSLVQLDKAGLLDCILYLSGVSGSTWCMASLYQEPDWSTKLETVKNKIIRRISGPGVRWGNALAKLKKYYYGKDHFSLTDVWAVMIVTEYVKEIDECKLSDQWDQHNKDPFPIYTVIDKQYKQCKDEKDPWFEISPLEAGYSLTGAFVETSSFGSQFDNGSKKKLQDEMDMLYLQALCGSVLADGDEIRKFLWQKIKDFFEHLFHIMQLEMFDEIRKDPNASHAENSYQVLMDLVNMNLTVLNGKDPSALDQSIRKTLNDPNASHAEKCYQVLMDLVDMNLAVLNGKDPSALDQSIRKTLNELSGGKHMDFPTEKLNLTDKQAAKLCIKQYTKDMCHNLRSWFSFWPFDESIPSTLLKSETRDYEDTGLFMNSPYFSVLRKERNIDLIISLDFSDGDPFMTVREAAEMCEKLKIPFPEVNIPSEDVEKPKDFYVFKGTNTPTVIHIPLFNVVNCGDDIETWSNKYRTFQVPYSAEMITELMEVAGKNISNNREKLLEQIGAAVRQKGHN
;
A
#
# COMPACT_ATOMS: atom_id res chain seq x y z
N MET A 1 64.24 25.98 4.94
CA MET A 1 64.21 25.36 3.61
C MET A 1 63.44 24.05 3.73
N GLY A 2 62.28 23.99 3.08
CA GLY A 2 61.36 22.85 3.06
C GLY A 2 60.19 23.21 2.17
N ASN A 3 60.11 22.53 1.02
CA ASN A 3 59.31 22.86 -0.16
C ASN A 3 57.79 22.96 0.11
N PRO A 4 57.10 24.04 -0.28
CA PRO A 4 55.64 24.10 -0.35
C PRO A 4 55.19 23.66 -1.76
N SER A 5 55.03 22.36 -2.01
CA SER A 5 54.54 21.87 -3.31
C SER A 5 53.61 20.65 -3.23
N ILE A 6 52.89 20.46 -2.12
CA ILE A 6 51.89 19.36 -1.97
C ILE A 6 50.49 19.92 -1.62
N LEU A 7 50.26 21.23 -1.79
CA LEU A 7 49.00 21.89 -1.47
C LEU A 7 48.39 22.66 -2.66
N GLN A 8 48.70 22.25 -3.89
CA GLN A 8 48.22 22.94 -5.09
C GLN A 8 47.67 22.05 -6.23
N ASP A 9 47.52 20.73 -6.04
CA ASP A 9 46.95 19.84 -7.08
C ASP A 9 45.60 19.20 -6.74
N TYR A 10 44.93 19.66 -5.67
CA TYR A 10 43.53 19.29 -5.36
C TYR A 10 42.55 20.46 -5.50
N THR A 11 42.91 21.46 -6.29
CA THR A 11 42.02 22.57 -6.67
C THR A 11 41.82 22.57 -8.18
N ARG A 12 41.43 21.43 -8.73
CA ARG A 12 40.69 21.39 -9.99
C ARG A 12 39.25 21.06 -9.67
N THR A 13 38.55 22.15 -9.37
CA THR A 13 37.11 22.36 -9.43
C THR A 13 36.48 21.54 -10.57
N MET A 14 36.11 20.29 -10.31
CA MET A 14 34.93 19.72 -10.96
C MET A 14 33.76 20.19 -10.12
N SER A 15 33.01 21.10 -10.73
CA SER A 15 32.03 21.91 -10.06
C SER A 15 30.95 21.04 -9.40
N ALA A 16 30.67 21.37 -8.14
CA ALA A 16 29.39 21.07 -7.51
C ALA A 16 28.19 21.70 -8.28
N SER A 17 28.44 22.45 -9.35
CA SER A 17 27.43 22.94 -10.30
C SER A 17 27.09 21.95 -11.43
N LYS A 18 27.76 20.80 -11.56
CA LYS A 18 27.50 19.84 -12.66
C LYS A 18 26.54 18.70 -12.35
N LEU A 19 26.10 18.55 -11.10
CA LEU A 19 25.00 17.67 -10.73
C LEU A 19 23.65 18.41 -10.62
N GLN A 20 23.65 19.74 -10.81
CA GLN A 20 22.49 20.60 -10.60
C GLN A 20 21.87 21.15 -11.90
N GLU A 21 22.37 20.77 -13.08
CA GLU A 21 21.89 21.32 -14.37
C GLU A 21 21.41 20.28 -15.41
N SER A 22 21.25 18.99 -15.07
CA SER A 22 20.63 18.05 -16.02
C SER A 22 19.95 16.81 -15.41
N GLY A 23 19.73 16.80 -14.09
CA GLY A 23 19.00 15.72 -13.43
C GLY A 23 17.51 16.04 -13.41
N GLU A 24 16.68 15.19 -14.00
CA GLU A 24 15.21 15.27 -13.87
C GLU A 24 14.75 14.75 -12.49
N VAL A 25 15.65 14.12 -11.73
CA VAL A 25 15.46 13.78 -10.32
C VAL A 25 15.93 14.95 -9.45
N ARG A 26 15.00 15.51 -8.67
CA ARG A 26 15.24 16.56 -7.69
C ARG A 26 15.66 15.94 -6.36
N ILE A 27 16.86 16.26 -5.89
CA ILE A 27 17.34 15.90 -4.54
C ILE A 27 17.43 17.18 -3.71
N ALA A 28 16.38 17.50 -2.95
CA ALA A 28 16.37 18.69 -2.10
C ALA A 28 15.35 18.61 -0.96
N HIS A 29 15.75 19.10 0.21
CA HIS A 29 14.89 19.35 1.38
C HIS A 29 14.24 20.75 1.29
N THR A 30 13.61 21.01 0.14
CA THR A 30 12.76 22.18 -0.10
C THR A 30 11.46 21.69 -0.74
N LEU A 31 10.38 22.46 -0.61
CA LEU A 31 9.17 22.23 -1.40
C LEU A 31 9.46 22.48 -2.88
N HIS A 32 8.68 21.84 -3.75
CA HIS A 32 8.62 22.21 -5.14
C HIS A 32 8.15 23.67 -5.27
N THR A 33 8.74 24.46 -6.19
CA THR A 33 8.42 25.90 -6.32
C THR A 33 6.92 26.16 -6.50
N LYS A 34 6.24 25.35 -7.33
CA LYS A 34 4.79 25.44 -7.50
C LYS A 34 3.98 25.06 -6.25
N GLU A 35 4.50 24.21 -5.37
CA GLU A 35 3.85 23.92 -4.08
C GLU A 35 3.98 25.13 -3.15
N ASP A 36 5.15 25.76 -3.11
CA ASP A 36 5.39 26.98 -2.32
C ASP A 36 4.50 28.15 -2.76
N GLU A 37 4.40 28.37 -4.08
CA GLU A 37 3.47 29.35 -4.68
C GLU A 37 2.01 29.06 -4.32
N PHE A 38 1.61 27.79 -4.40
CA PHE A 38 0.26 27.37 -4.01
C PHE A 38 0.02 27.63 -2.51
N VAL A 39 0.95 27.27 -1.63
CA VAL A 39 0.83 27.48 -0.18
C VAL A 39 0.66 28.97 0.11
N PHE A 40 1.44 29.82 -0.54
CA PHE A 40 1.33 31.27 -0.39
C PHE A 40 -0.06 31.79 -0.76
N GLU A 41 -0.60 31.39 -1.92
CA GLU A 41 -1.94 31.83 -2.34
C GLU A 41 -3.06 31.23 -1.48
N ARG A 42 -2.98 29.94 -1.16
CA ARG A 42 -3.98 29.24 -0.32
C ARG A 42 -4.05 29.83 1.08
N ARG A 43 -2.92 30.24 1.67
CA ARG A 43 -2.90 30.92 2.98
C ARG A 43 -3.70 32.23 3.00
N LYS A 44 -3.84 32.93 1.87
CA LYS A 44 -4.73 34.10 1.78
C LYS A 44 -6.20 33.71 1.87
N THR A 45 -6.59 32.58 1.26
CA THR A 45 -7.94 32.02 1.40
C THR A 45 -8.20 31.55 2.83
N VAL A 46 -7.24 30.85 3.44
CA VAL A 46 -7.34 30.45 4.86
C VAL A 46 -7.51 31.68 5.76
N PHE A 47 -6.74 32.75 5.52
CA PHE A 47 -6.85 34.00 6.26
C PHE A 47 -8.27 34.60 6.19
N GLN A 48 -8.86 34.66 4.99
CA GLN A 48 -10.23 35.15 4.79
C GLN A 48 -11.25 34.26 5.53
N SER A 49 -11.11 32.93 5.41
CA SER A 49 -11.97 31.97 6.10
C SER A 49 -11.90 32.14 7.63
N LEU A 50 -10.71 32.33 8.19
CA LEU A 50 -10.54 32.59 9.63
C LEU A 50 -11.25 33.87 10.09
N GLN A 51 -11.23 34.93 9.28
CA GLN A 51 -11.96 36.17 9.58
C GLN A 51 -13.47 35.96 9.61
N GLU A 52 -14.02 35.20 8.66
CA GLU A 52 -15.45 34.84 8.61
C GLU A 52 -15.87 34.00 9.82
N LEU A 53 -14.97 33.12 10.29
CA LEU A 53 -15.13 32.34 11.51
C LEU A 53 -14.88 33.12 12.81
N LYS A 54 -14.60 34.43 12.71
CA LYS A 54 -14.27 35.34 13.84
C LYS A 54 -13.01 34.94 14.61
N ILE A 55 -12.07 34.27 13.94
CA ILE A 55 -10.72 33.99 14.43
C ILE A 55 -9.77 35.03 13.82
N TYR A 56 -9.55 36.12 14.55
CA TYR A 56 -8.71 37.22 14.07
C TYR A 56 -7.22 36.95 14.29
N CYS A 57 -6.42 37.13 13.25
CA CYS A 57 -4.97 36.98 13.25
C CYS A 57 -4.31 37.93 12.26
N SER A 58 -2.98 37.98 12.25
CA SER A 58 -2.19 38.57 11.17
C SER A 58 -1.85 37.51 10.10
N GLU A 59 -1.48 37.92 8.89
CA GLU A 59 -1.21 36.99 7.77
C GLU A 59 -0.06 35.99 8.07
N ASP A 60 0.94 36.42 8.83
CA ASP A 60 2.06 35.59 9.30
C ASP A 60 1.62 34.53 10.30
N ALA A 61 0.59 34.81 11.11
CA ALA A 61 0.05 33.90 12.11
C ALA A 61 -0.99 32.89 11.56
N VAL A 62 -1.26 32.90 10.24
CA VAL A 62 -2.17 31.93 9.60
C VAL A 62 -1.58 30.51 9.72
N PRO A 63 -2.27 29.57 10.39
CA PRO A 63 -1.79 28.21 10.56
C PRO A 63 -1.87 27.40 9.27
N ASN A 64 -0.90 26.52 9.08
CA ASN A 64 -0.92 25.48 8.06
C ASN A 64 -1.66 24.28 8.65
N ILE A 65 -2.85 23.99 8.11
CA ILE A 65 -3.72 22.92 8.61
C ILE A 65 -3.75 21.78 7.60
N ALA A 66 -3.41 20.57 8.06
CA ALA A 66 -3.51 19.34 7.27
C ALA A 66 -4.70 18.49 7.72
N LEU A 67 -5.48 18.00 6.76
CA LEU A 67 -6.53 17.01 6.96
C LEU A 67 -6.05 15.65 6.44
N LEU A 68 -6.09 14.62 7.28
CA LEU A 68 -5.63 13.27 6.96
C LEU A 68 -6.81 12.30 6.92
N GLY A 69 -6.91 11.54 5.83
CA GLY A 69 -7.83 10.42 5.67
C GLY A 69 -7.09 9.09 5.72
N SER A 70 -7.35 8.30 6.76
CA SER A 70 -6.86 6.92 6.89
C SER A 70 -7.49 5.96 5.87
N GLY A 71 -7.01 4.72 5.83
CA GLY A 71 -7.49 3.70 4.90
C GLY A 71 -8.68 2.91 5.43
N GLY A 72 -9.32 2.14 4.55
CA GLY A 72 -10.53 1.37 4.90
C GLY A 72 -11.46 1.08 3.72
N GLY A 73 -10.94 1.00 2.50
CA GLY A 73 -11.74 0.75 1.29
C GLY A 73 -12.93 1.71 1.14
N GLN A 74 -14.11 1.19 0.80
CA GLN A 74 -15.29 2.02 0.61
C GLN A 74 -15.77 2.72 1.90
N ARG A 75 -15.50 2.16 3.09
CA ARG A 75 -15.78 2.84 4.37
C ARG A 75 -15.02 4.16 4.46
N ALA A 76 -13.72 4.15 4.18
CA ALA A 76 -12.90 5.36 4.20
C ALA A 76 -13.32 6.34 3.10
N MET A 77 -13.61 5.85 1.89
CA MET A 77 -14.08 6.69 0.78
C MET A 77 -15.35 7.48 1.15
N VAL A 78 -16.36 6.79 1.68
CA VAL A 78 -17.65 7.38 2.04
C VAL A 78 -17.55 8.21 3.32
N GLY A 79 -16.77 7.74 4.30
CA GLY A 79 -16.50 8.46 5.54
C GLY A 79 -15.82 9.80 5.29
N LEU A 80 -14.76 9.83 4.50
CA LEU A 80 -14.07 11.07 4.13
C LEU A 80 -15.00 12.04 3.39
N LEU A 81 -15.80 11.56 2.44
CA LEU A 81 -16.78 12.40 1.74
C LEU A 81 -17.80 13.01 2.71
N GLY A 82 -18.32 12.23 3.66
CA GLY A 82 -19.23 12.72 4.71
C GLY A 82 -18.60 13.79 5.60
N SER A 83 -17.36 13.56 6.04
CA SER A 83 -16.62 14.53 6.86
C SER A 83 -16.30 15.82 6.10
N LEU A 84 -15.88 15.75 4.84
CA LEU A 84 -15.61 16.93 4.00
C LEU A 84 -16.88 17.76 3.77
N VAL A 85 -18.02 17.11 3.47
CA VAL A 85 -19.31 17.79 3.33
C VAL A 85 -19.70 18.51 4.62
N GLN A 86 -19.41 17.93 5.77
CA GLN A 86 -19.72 18.58 7.03
C GLN A 86 -18.72 19.68 7.41
N LEU A 87 -17.44 19.56 7.03
CA LEU A 87 -16.45 20.63 7.16
C LEU A 87 -16.84 21.86 6.33
N ASP A 88 -17.31 21.65 5.09
CA ASP A 88 -17.84 22.71 4.23
C ASP A 88 -19.04 23.43 4.88
N LYS A 89 -20.05 22.66 5.30
CA LYS A 89 -21.21 23.20 6.05
C LYS A 89 -20.83 23.94 7.33
N ALA A 90 -19.73 23.55 7.97
CA ALA A 90 -19.24 24.20 9.19
C ALA A 90 -18.44 25.49 8.91
N GLY A 91 -18.12 25.78 7.65
CA GLY A 91 -17.23 26.87 7.22
C GLY A 91 -15.75 26.58 7.44
N LEU A 92 -15.37 25.32 7.66
CA LEU A 92 -14.02 24.90 8.06
C LEU A 92 -13.19 24.34 6.89
N LEU A 93 -13.82 23.97 5.76
CA LEU A 93 -13.10 23.37 4.64
C LEU A 93 -12.04 24.32 4.03
N ASP A 94 -12.36 25.60 3.93
CA ASP A 94 -11.43 26.62 3.40
C ASP A 94 -10.25 26.93 4.33
N CYS A 95 -10.31 26.49 5.60
CA CYS A 95 -9.16 26.53 6.50
C CYS A 95 -8.13 25.44 6.20
N ILE A 96 -8.48 24.42 5.43
CA ILE A 96 -7.59 23.28 5.13
C ILE A 96 -6.62 23.65 4.01
N LEU A 97 -5.33 23.48 4.29
CA LEU A 97 -4.23 23.69 3.33
C LEU A 97 -3.90 22.41 2.58
N TYR A 98 -3.72 21.30 3.29
CA TYR A 98 -3.37 20.00 2.73
C TYR A 98 -4.47 18.96 2.99
N LEU A 99 -4.79 18.16 1.98
CA LEU A 99 -5.62 16.96 2.11
C LEU A 99 -4.79 15.74 1.71
N SER A 100 -4.42 14.92 2.69
CA SER A 100 -3.65 13.69 2.42
C SER A 100 -4.46 12.44 2.74
N GLY A 101 -4.31 11.42 1.90
CA GLY A 101 -5.08 10.18 2.04
C GLY A 101 -4.28 8.92 1.72
N VAL A 102 -4.64 7.83 2.39
CA VAL A 102 -4.17 6.45 2.10
C VAL A 102 -5.34 5.58 1.69
N SER A 103 -5.08 4.52 0.91
CA SER A 103 -6.07 3.50 0.55
C SER A 103 -7.42 4.09 0.13
N GLY A 104 -8.54 3.61 0.67
CA GLY A 104 -9.89 4.07 0.35
C GLY A 104 -10.13 5.60 0.41
N SER A 105 -9.42 6.35 1.26
CA SER A 105 -9.52 7.82 1.26
C SER A 105 -9.05 8.43 -0.07
N THR A 106 -8.08 7.80 -0.74
CA THR A 106 -7.60 8.25 -2.06
C THR A 106 -8.64 8.06 -3.14
N TRP A 107 -9.57 7.11 -3.00
CA TRP A 107 -10.68 6.94 -3.94
C TRP A 107 -11.66 8.10 -3.87
N CYS A 108 -11.91 8.61 -2.65
CA CYS A 108 -12.70 9.83 -2.44
C CYS A 108 -11.98 11.04 -3.04
N MET A 109 -10.69 11.22 -2.72
CA MET A 109 -9.89 12.32 -3.27
C MET A 109 -9.91 12.29 -4.80
N ALA A 110 -9.53 11.18 -5.43
CA ALA A 110 -9.58 11.04 -6.89
C ALA A 110 -10.94 11.43 -7.49
N SER A 111 -12.05 11.08 -6.82
CA SER A 111 -13.40 11.44 -7.28
C SER A 111 -13.71 12.94 -7.14
N LEU A 112 -13.13 13.61 -6.14
CA LEU A 112 -13.31 15.05 -5.91
C LEU A 112 -12.49 15.88 -6.90
N TYR A 113 -11.21 15.53 -7.07
CA TYR A 113 -10.28 16.28 -7.92
C TYR A 113 -10.52 16.08 -9.42
N GLN A 114 -11.46 15.23 -9.85
CA GLN A 114 -11.98 15.26 -11.22
C GLN A 114 -12.71 16.57 -11.56
N GLU A 115 -13.21 17.28 -10.54
CA GLU A 115 -13.98 18.51 -10.71
C GLU A 115 -13.13 19.72 -10.29
N PRO A 116 -12.82 20.65 -11.22
CA PRO A 116 -12.13 21.89 -10.92
C PRO A 116 -12.77 22.66 -9.77
N ASP A 117 -11.97 23.16 -8.84
CA ASP A 117 -12.42 23.93 -7.66
C ASP A 117 -13.61 23.25 -6.95
N TRP A 118 -13.52 21.95 -6.72
CA TRP A 118 -14.62 21.13 -6.17
C TRP A 118 -15.10 21.64 -4.81
N SER A 119 -14.20 22.19 -3.99
CA SER A 119 -14.51 22.69 -2.64
C SER A 119 -15.62 23.73 -2.66
N THR A 120 -15.64 24.59 -3.68
CA THR A 120 -16.62 25.68 -3.84
C THR A 120 -18.02 25.19 -4.25
N LYS A 121 -18.13 23.94 -4.70
CA LYS A 121 -19.36 23.32 -5.24
C LYS A 121 -19.56 21.90 -4.71
N LEU A 122 -19.05 21.63 -3.50
CA LEU A 122 -18.95 20.28 -2.93
C LEU A 122 -20.30 19.56 -2.90
N GLU A 123 -21.40 20.24 -2.61
CA GLU A 123 -22.74 19.62 -2.61
C GLU A 123 -23.11 19.02 -3.98
N THR A 124 -22.76 19.70 -5.08
CA THR A 124 -22.99 19.19 -6.45
C THR A 124 -22.05 18.03 -6.76
N VAL A 125 -20.77 18.15 -6.41
CA VAL A 125 -19.76 17.10 -6.64
C VAL A 125 -20.11 15.85 -5.85
N LYS A 126 -20.46 15.98 -4.57
CA LYS A 126 -20.98 14.92 -3.71
C LYS A 126 -22.14 14.18 -4.37
N ASN A 127 -23.14 14.91 -4.88
CA ASN A 127 -24.30 14.27 -5.51
C ASN A 127 -23.92 13.49 -6.78
N LYS A 128 -22.96 13.98 -7.58
CA LYS A 128 -22.40 13.24 -8.72
C LYS A 128 -21.72 11.94 -8.26
N ILE A 129 -20.85 12.03 -7.24
CA ILE A 129 -20.13 10.88 -6.67
C ILE A 129 -21.12 9.83 -6.14
N ILE A 130 -22.07 10.23 -5.28
CA ILE A 130 -23.08 9.31 -4.69
C ILE A 130 -23.90 8.64 -5.79
N ARG A 131 -24.37 9.41 -6.79
CA ARG A 131 -25.14 8.85 -7.91
C ARG A 131 -24.34 7.81 -8.68
N ARG A 132 -23.03 8.04 -8.86
CA ARG A 132 -22.12 7.13 -9.54
C ARG A 132 -21.89 5.85 -8.72
N ILE A 133 -21.48 5.98 -7.46
CA ILE A 133 -21.14 4.81 -6.63
C ILE A 133 -22.36 3.98 -6.22
N SER A 134 -23.56 4.59 -6.18
CA SER A 134 -24.85 3.89 -6.02
C SER A 134 -25.39 3.31 -7.33
N GLY A 135 -24.75 3.63 -8.46
CA GLY A 135 -25.18 3.24 -9.80
C GLY A 135 -24.66 1.86 -10.24
N PRO A 136 -24.93 1.47 -11.49
CA PRO A 136 -24.39 0.23 -12.04
C PRO A 136 -22.87 0.27 -12.11
N GLY A 137 -22.24 -0.90 -11.94
CA GLY A 137 -20.80 -1.06 -12.12
C GLY A 137 -20.33 -0.84 -13.56
N VAL A 138 -19.02 -0.70 -13.69
CA VAL A 138 -18.35 -0.69 -15.00
C VAL A 138 -18.69 -1.96 -15.76
N ARG A 139 -19.08 -1.82 -17.02
CA ARG A 139 -19.39 -2.97 -17.88
C ARG A 139 -18.16 -3.84 -18.05
N TRP A 140 -18.31 -5.16 -17.88
CA TRP A 140 -17.21 -6.13 -17.99
C TRP A 140 -16.38 -5.98 -19.28
N GLY A 141 -17.03 -5.70 -20.42
CA GLY A 141 -16.32 -5.48 -21.68
C GLY A 141 -15.35 -4.28 -21.63
N ASN A 142 -15.73 -3.20 -20.95
CA ASN A 142 -14.89 -2.01 -20.78
C ASN A 142 -13.75 -2.28 -19.80
N ALA A 143 -14.04 -2.98 -18.69
CA ALA A 143 -13.03 -3.41 -17.73
C ALA A 143 -11.98 -4.31 -18.41
N LEU A 144 -12.41 -5.33 -19.16
CA LEU A 144 -11.50 -6.20 -19.91
C LEU A 144 -10.68 -5.44 -20.97
N ALA A 145 -11.29 -4.46 -21.65
CA ALA A 145 -10.57 -3.60 -22.59
C ALA A 145 -9.48 -2.77 -21.88
N LYS A 146 -9.79 -2.23 -20.71
CA LYS A 146 -8.84 -1.50 -19.87
C LYS A 146 -7.70 -2.40 -19.38
N LEU A 147 -7.99 -3.62 -18.95
CA LEU A 147 -6.97 -4.59 -18.54
C LEU A 147 -6.03 -4.95 -19.70
N LYS A 148 -6.58 -5.16 -20.89
CA LYS A 148 -5.78 -5.38 -22.11
C LYS A 148 -4.90 -4.17 -22.42
N LYS A 149 -5.43 -2.94 -22.28
CA LYS A 149 -4.65 -1.71 -22.48
C LYS A 149 -3.47 -1.65 -21.50
N TYR A 150 -3.65 -2.01 -20.24
CA TYR A 150 -2.53 -2.13 -19.29
C TYR A 150 -1.53 -3.21 -19.69
N TYR A 151 -2.00 -4.41 -20.03
CA TYR A 151 -1.14 -5.54 -20.39
C TYR A 151 -0.24 -5.26 -21.60
N TYR A 152 -0.77 -4.56 -22.62
CA TYR A 152 -0.01 -4.25 -23.84
C TYR A 152 0.70 -2.89 -23.81
N GLY A 153 0.27 -1.96 -22.96
CA GLY A 153 0.73 -0.57 -22.96
C GLY A 153 1.77 -0.24 -21.89
N LYS A 154 2.01 -1.12 -20.92
CA LYS A 154 2.99 -0.91 -19.85
C LYS A 154 4.21 -1.78 -20.05
N ASP A 155 5.38 -1.23 -19.72
CA ASP A 155 6.62 -2.00 -19.62
C ASP A 155 6.53 -3.09 -18.55
N HIS A 156 5.82 -2.81 -17.46
CA HIS A 156 5.62 -3.71 -16.33
C HIS A 156 4.14 -3.83 -15.99
N PHE A 157 3.59 -5.03 -16.18
CA PHE A 157 2.24 -5.40 -15.77
C PHE A 157 2.30 -6.18 -14.46
N SER A 158 1.43 -5.82 -13.50
CA SER A 158 1.45 -6.31 -12.13
C SER A 158 0.05 -6.70 -11.64
N LEU A 159 -0.03 -7.31 -10.45
CA LEU A 159 -1.33 -7.58 -9.82
C LEU A 159 -2.09 -6.30 -9.46
N THR A 160 -1.41 -5.17 -9.26
CA THR A 160 -2.03 -3.86 -9.09
C THR A 160 -2.86 -3.47 -10.32
N ASP A 161 -2.43 -3.82 -11.53
CA ASP A 161 -3.20 -3.56 -12.77
C ASP A 161 -4.49 -4.39 -12.82
N VAL A 162 -4.42 -5.65 -12.37
CA VAL A 162 -5.60 -6.52 -12.25
C VAL A 162 -6.53 -5.98 -11.16
N TRP A 163 -5.99 -5.61 -10.01
CA TRP A 163 -6.72 -5.04 -8.88
C TRP A 163 -7.45 -3.74 -9.26
N ALA A 164 -6.77 -2.86 -10.01
CA ALA A 164 -7.34 -1.62 -10.53
C ALA A 164 -8.63 -1.89 -11.31
N VAL A 165 -8.56 -2.81 -12.27
CA VAL A 165 -9.70 -3.09 -13.15
C VAL A 165 -10.77 -3.90 -12.45
N MET A 166 -10.39 -4.93 -11.70
CA MET A 166 -11.33 -5.92 -11.17
C MET A 166 -12.00 -5.45 -9.88
N ILE A 167 -11.31 -4.67 -9.06
CA ILE A 167 -11.76 -4.38 -7.70
C ILE A 167 -12.00 -2.89 -7.50
N VAL A 168 -11.06 -2.01 -7.86
CA VAL A 168 -11.28 -0.56 -7.70
C VAL A 168 -12.51 -0.12 -8.49
N THR A 169 -12.65 -0.51 -9.76
CA THR A 169 -13.84 -0.16 -10.57
C THR A 169 -15.15 -0.71 -10.01
N GLU A 170 -15.11 -1.77 -9.18
CA GLU A 170 -16.29 -2.30 -8.52
C GLU A 170 -16.79 -1.36 -7.42
N TYR A 171 -15.90 -0.71 -6.68
CA TYR A 171 -16.24 0.23 -5.62
C TYR A 171 -16.45 1.65 -6.14
N VAL A 172 -15.55 2.16 -6.98
CA VAL A 172 -15.64 3.54 -7.49
C VAL A 172 -16.63 3.69 -8.64
N LYS A 173 -17.03 2.57 -9.27
CA LYS A 173 -18.00 2.47 -10.38
C LYS A 173 -17.58 3.26 -11.63
N GLU A 174 -16.28 3.41 -11.87
CA GLU A 174 -15.74 4.10 -13.05
C GLU A 174 -14.38 3.57 -13.50
N ILE A 175 -14.00 3.91 -14.73
CA ILE A 175 -12.64 3.82 -15.24
C ILE A 175 -12.18 5.26 -15.43
N ASP A 176 -11.38 5.77 -14.50
CA ASP A 176 -10.79 7.10 -14.59
C ASP A 176 -9.44 7.00 -15.33
N GLU A 177 -9.43 7.46 -16.58
CA GLU A 177 -8.21 7.50 -17.41
C GLU A 177 -7.49 8.86 -17.37
N CYS A 178 -7.96 9.81 -16.54
CA CYS A 178 -7.28 11.09 -16.35
C CYS A 178 -5.95 10.87 -15.63
N LYS A 179 -5.01 11.79 -15.85
CA LYS A 179 -3.72 11.82 -15.15
C LYS A 179 -3.81 12.76 -13.95
N LEU A 180 -2.96 12.54 -12.95
CA LEU A 180 -2.94 13.39 -11.76
C LEU A 180 -2.42 14.80 -12.11
N SER A 181 -1.46 14.88 -13.05
CA SER A 181 -0.89 16.17 -13.47
C SER A 181 -1.81 17.01 -14.38
N ASP A 182 -2.70 16.38 -15.16
CA ASP A 182 -3.50 17.03 -16.21
C ASP A 182 -4.47 18.10 -15.67
N GLN A 183 -4.92 17.96 -14.42
CA GLN A 183 -6.04 18.74 -13.88
C GLN A 183 -5.60 19.84 -12.90
N TRP A 184 -4.35 19.82 -12.43
CA TRP A 184 -3.90 20.65 -11.30
C TRP A 184 -4.10 22.15 -11.48
N ASP A 185 -3.85 22.69 -12.68
CA ASP A 185 -3.98 24.13 -12.96
C ASP A 185 -5.42 24.66 -12.77
N GLN A 186 -6.40 23.77 -12.63
CA GLN A 186 -7.81 24.08 -12.44
C GLN A 186 -8.26 24.00 -10.96
N HIS A 187 -7.34 23.75 -10.02
CA HIS A 187 -7.62 23.57 -8.58
C HIS A 187 -6.98 24.69 -7.73
N ASN A 188 -7.45 25.92 -7.92
CA ASN A 188 -6.94 27.09 -7.19
C ASN A 188 -7.62 27.28 -5.83
N LYS A 189 -8.77 26.65 -5.62
CA LYS A 189 -9.61 26.77 -4.42
C LYS A 189 -9.67 25.51 -3.59
N ASP A 190 -9.01 24.44 -4.00
CA ASP A 190 -9.04 23.17 -3.29
C ASP A 190 -7.82 23.04 -2.38
N PRO A 191 -7.88 22.25 -1.29
CA PRO A 191 -6.68 21.86 -0.55
C PRO A 191 -5.67 21.15 -1.48
N PHE A 192 -4.38 21.21 -1.15
CA PHE A 192 -3.35 20.49 -1.91
C PHE A 192 -3.46 18.97 -1.66
N PRO A 193 -3.69 18.14 -2.70
CA PRO A 193 -3.85 16.71 -2.53
C PRO A 193 -2.50 15.99 -2.43
N ILE A 194 -2.36 15.09 -1.45
CA ILE A 194 -1.19 14.21 -1.31
C ILE A 194 -1.64 12.76 -1.14
N TYR A 195 -1.30 11.93 -2.12
CA TYR A 195 -1.51 10.49 -2.15
C TYR A 195 -0.24 9.81 -1.62
N THR A 196 -0.39 8.71 -0.88
CA THR A 196 0.77 8.06 -0.25
C THR A 196 0.78 6.55 -0.44
N VAL A 197 1.95 6.02 -0.76
CA VAL A 197 2.26 4.59 -0.88
C VAL A 197 3.53 4.29 -0.07
N ILE A 198 3.82 3.02 0.15
CA ILE A 198 5.06 2.59 0.80
C ILE A 198 5.95 1.83 -0.16
N ASP A 199 7.26 1.97 0.01
CA ASP A 199 8.24 1.15 -0.70
C ASP A 199 8.44 -0.20 0.01
N LYS A 200 8.12 -1.29 -0.69
CA LYS A 200 8.18 -2.66 -0.17
C LYS A 200 9.60 -3.07 0.22
N GLN A 201 10.60 -2.67 -0.57
CA GLN A 201 12.00 -3.02 -0.29
C GLN A 201 12.48 -2.36 1.00
N TYR A 202 12.01 -1.14 1.30
CA TYR A 202 12.28 -0.47 2.58
C TYR A 202 11.54 -1.09 3.74
N LYS A 203 10.28 -1.54 3.56
CA LYS A 203 9.56 -2.31 4.59
C LYS A 203 10.32 -3.58 5.01
N GLN A 204 11.02 -4.23 4.08
CA GLN A 204 11.74 -5.49 4.32
C GLN A 204 13.17 -5.31 4.85
N CYS A 205 13.83 -4.20 4.50
CA CYS A 205 15.14 -3.87 5.05
C CYS A 205 14.96 -3.30 6.46
N LYS A 206 15.37 -4.05 7.49
CA LYS A 206 15.36 -3.60 8.91
C LYS A 206 16.21 -2.36 9.22
N ASP A 207 16.81 -1.74 8.21
CA ASP A 207 17.59 -0.50 8.30
C ASP A 207 16.69 0.68 7.90
N GLU A 208 15.84 1.06 8.84
CA GLU A 208 14.89 2.18 8.85
C GLU A 208 15.51 3.46 8.29
N LYS A 209 15.02 3.99 7.15
CA LYS A 209 15.29 5.40 6.78
C LYS A 209 14.10 6.13 6.17
N ASP A 210 13.37 5.56 5.20
CA ASP A 210 12.21 6.24 4.60
C ASP A 210 11.37 5.30 3.71
N PRO A 211 10.41 4.54 4.27
CA PRO A 211 9.51 3.75 3.44
C PRO A 211 8.44 4.60 2.75
N TRP A 212 8.32 5.89 3.08
CA TRP A 212 7.20 6.74 2.69
C TRP A 212 7.41 7.38 1.33
N PHE A 213 6.52 7.07 0.40
CA PHE A 213 6.51 7.65 -0.94
C PHE A 213 5.24 8.47 -1.13
N GLU A 214 5.39 9.77 -1.34
CA GLU A 214 4.28 10.67 -1.59
C GLU A 214 4.14 10.98 -3.08
N ILE A 215 2.91 11.19 -3.51
CA ILE A 215 2.52 11.47 -4.89
C ILE A 215 1.57 12.66 -4.84
N SER A 216 1.97 13.77 -5.43
CA SER A 216 1.16 14.98 -5.59
C SER A 216 0.96 15.27 -7.07
N PRO A 217 0.17 16.28 -7.46
CA PRO A 217 0.08 16.68 -8.87
C PRO A 217 1.36 17.27 -9.44
N LEU A 218 2.31 17.68 -8.59
CA LEU A 218 3.56 18.33 -9.00
C LEU A 218 4.73 17.35 -9.05
N GLU A 219 4.92 16.61 -7.97
CA GLU A 219 6.02 15.67 -7.82
C GLU A 219 5.63 14.40 -7.05
N ALA A 220 6.41 13.35 -7.29
CA ALA A 220 6.31 12.07 -6.61
C ALA A 220 7.69 11.66 -6.08
N GLY A 221 7.78 11.22 -4.83
CA GLY A 221 9.08 10.96 -4.22
C GLY A 221 9.07 10.58 -2.75
N TYR A 222 10.29 10.38 -2.24
CA TYR A 222 10.55 9.96 -0.86
C TYR A 222 10.60 11.17 0.06
N SER A 223 9.68 11.20 1.03
CA SER A 223 9.41 12.39 1.85
C SER A 223 10.58 12.80 2.74
N LEU A 224 11.22 11.83 3.42
CA LEU A 224 12.33 12.09 4.34
C LEU A 224 13.67 12.17 3.60
N THR A 225 13.83 11.42 2.50
CA THR A 225 15.06 11.44 1.70
C THR A 225 15.17 12.70 0.83
N GLY A 226 14.05 13.37 0.53
CA GLY A 226 14.06 14.57 -0.30
C GLY A 226 14.26 14.29 -1.79
N ALA A 227 13.98 13.06 -2.24
CA ALA A 227 14.24 12.59 -3.60
C ALA A 227 12.95 12.48 -4.39
N PHE A 228 12.78 13.35 -5.40
CA PHE A 228 11.54 13.55 -6.13
C PHE A 228 11.76 13.54 -7.64
N VAL A 229 10.72 13.15 -8.37
CA VAL A 229 10.58 13.35 -9.82
C VAL A 229 9.28 14.08 -10.08
N GLU A 230 9.16 14.74 -11.24
CA GLU A 230 7.85 15.22 -11.70
C GLU A 230 6.86 14.06 -11.76
N THR A 231 5.61 14.29 -11.35
CA THR A 231 4.57 13.23 -11.32
C THR A 231 4.34 12.59 -12.68
N SER A 232 4.39 13.39 -13.75
CA SER A 232 4.32 12.94 -15.15
C SER A 232 5.43 11.97 -15.54
N SER A 233 6.52 11.96 -14.78
CA SER A 233 7.71 11.14 -15.00
C SER A 233 7.76 9.93 -14.06
N PHE A 234 6.84 9.82 -13.10
CA PHE A 234 6.75 8.66 -12.23
C PHE A 234 6.39 7.40 -13.04
N GLY A 235 7.22 6.35 -12.90
CA GLY A 235 7.16 5.13 -13.72
C GLY A 235 8.12 5.12 -14.92
N SER A 236 8.77 6.25 -15.24
CA SER A 236 9.84 6.30 -16.24
C SER A 236 11.14 5.66 -15.73
N GLN A 237 12.05 5.31 -16.65
CA GLN A 237 13.38 4.77 -16.30
C GLN A 237 14.38 5.91 -16.16
N PHE A 238 15.17 5.88 -15.08
CA PHE A 238 16.22 6.86 -14.79
C PHE A 238 17.56 6.16 -14.59
N ASP A 239 18.64 6.80 -15.02
CA ASP A 239 20.00 6.40 -14.69
C ASP A 239 20.82 7.66 -14.36
N ASN A 240 21.45 7.64 -13.18
CA ASN A 240 22.20 8.75 -12.60
C ASN A 240 21.41 10.08 -12.59
N GLY A 241 20.11 10.00 -12.25
CA GLY A 241 19.22 11.17 -12.16
C GLY A 241 18.69 11.69 -13.50
N SER A 242 19.11 11.11 -14.63
CA SER A 242 18.62 11.48 -15.96
C SER A 242 17.63 10.44 -16.49
N LYS A 243 16.49 10.90 -17.02
CA LYS A 243 15.49 10.03 -17.65
C LYS A 243 16.07 9.38 -18.91
N LYS A 244 15.98 8.05 -19.00
CA LYS A 244 16.46 7.26 -20.14
C LYS A 244 15.33 6.81 -21.06
N LYS A 245 14.21 6.42 -20.44
CA LYS A 245 13.03 5.97 -21.16
C LYS A 245 11.81 6.60 -20.53
N LEU A 246 11.07 7.36 -21.33
CA LEU A 246 9.78 7.89 -20.93
C LEU A 246 8.76 6.75 -20.90
N GLN A 247 8.05 6.66 -19.78
CA GLN A 247 6.82 5.90 -19.63
C GLN A 247 5.70 6.92 -19.45
N ASP A 248 4.57 6.72 -20.13
CA ASP A 248 3.40 7.57 -19.95
C ASP A 248 2.95 7.56 -18.48
N GLU A 249 2.58 8.73 -17.96
CA GLU A 249 2.03 8.88 -16.61
C GLU A 249 0.87 7.91 -16.39
N MET A 250 0.86 7.28 -15.21
CA MET A 250 -0.24 6.44 -14.79
C MET A 250 -1.55 7.23 -14.72
N ASP A 251 -2.65 6.57 -15.09
CA ASP A 251 -3.96 7.15 -14.87
C ASP A 251 -4.42 7.04 -13.41
N MET A 252 -5.45 7.80 -13.08
CA MET A 252 -6.05 7.85 -11.75
C MET A 252 -6.60 6.50 -11.31
N LEU A 253 -7.14 5.67 -12.21
CA LEU A 253 -7.57 4.31 -11.85
C LEU A 253 -6.40 3.48 -11.32
N TYR A 254 -5.24 3.54 -11.97
CA TYR A 254 -4.05 2.85 -11.48
C TYR A 254 -3.52 3.47 -10.18
N LEU A 255 -3.52 4.80 -10.03
CA LEU A 255 -3.10 5.44 -8.77
C LEU A 255 -4.00 5.05 -7.59
N GLN A 256 -5.32 5.04 -7.78
CA GLN A 256 -6.30 4.55 -6.78
C GLN A 256 -6.03 3.09 -6.41
N ALA A 257 -5.63 2.27 -7.38
CA ALA A 257 -5.27 0.88 -7.18
C ALA A 257 -3.96 0.72 -6.44
N LEU A 258 -2.93 1.50 -6.78
CA LEU A 258 -1.63 1.50 -6.12
C LEU A 258 -1.79 1.91 -4.66
N CYS A 259 -2.51 3.00 -4.40
CA CYS A 259 -2.79 3.47 -3.05
C CYS A 259 -3.68 2.50 -2.26
N GLY A 260 -4.55 1.75 -2.92
CA GLY A 260 -5.53 0.80 -2.34
C GLY A 260 -5.17 -0.67 -2.51
N SER A 261 -3.90 -0.99 -2.75
CA SER A 261 -3.38 -2.32 -3.13
C SER A 261 -3.19 -3.28 -1.93
N VAL A 262 -3.88 -3.08 -0.81
CA VAL A 262 -3.78 -3.95 0.39
C VAL A 262 -3.97 -5.44 0.07
N LEU A 263 -4.83 -5.77 -0.91
CA LEU A 263 -5.07 -7.13 -1.41
C LEU A 263 -4.30 -7.45 -2.71
N ALA A 264 -3.36 -6.61 -3.15
CA ALA A 264 -2.40 -6.97 -4.20
C ALA A 264 -1.06 -7.44 -3.61
N ASP A 265 -0.92 -7.43 -2.28
CA ASP A 265 0.19 -8.07 -1.55
C ASP A 265 0.02 -9.60 -1.53
N GLY A 266 1.10 -10.35 -1.76
CA GLY A 266 1.06 -11.80 -1.90
C GLY A 266 0.64 -12.57 -0.64
N ASP A 267 0.81 -12.01 0.57
CA ASP A 267 0.33 -12.63 1.81
C ASP A 267 -1.17 -12.36 2.02
N GLU A 268 -1.64 -11.14 1.73
CA GLU A 268 -3.06 -10.78 1.83
C GLU A 268 -3.91 -11.38 0.70
N ILE A 269 -3.37 -11.45 -0.53
CA ILE A 269 -3.94 -12.23 -1.65
C ILE A 269 -4.15 -13.67 -1.22
N ARG A 270 -3.16 -14.29 -0.56
CA ARG A 270 -3.30 -15.67 -0.07
C ARG A 270 -4.47 -15.77 0.90
N LYS A 271 -4.59 -14.87 1.89
CA LYS A 271 -5.70 -14.87 2.85
C LYS A 271 -7.06 -14.64 2.18
N PHE A 272 -7.17 -13.64 1.31
CA PHE A 272 -8.42 -13.29 0.61
C PHE A 272 -8.83 -14.34 -0.42
N LEU A 273 -7.91 -14.83 -1.25
CA LEU A 273 -8.18 -15.95 -2.16
C LEU A 273 -8.58 -17.18 -1.36
N TRP A 274 -7.94 -17.46 -0.21
CA TRP A 274 -8.35 -18.58 0.64
C TRP A 274 -9.78 -18.41 1.19
N GLN A 275 -10.18 -17.20 1.59
CA GLN A 275 -11.55 -16.93 2.01
C GLN A 275 -12.55 -17.06 0.86
N LYS A 276 -12.24 -16.53 -0.33
CA LYS A 276 -13.09 -16.68 -1.52
C LYS A 276 -13.17 -18.12 -2.02
N ILE A 277 -12.09 -18.87 -1.93
CA ILE A 277 -12.05 -20.30 -2.22
C ILE A 277 -12.92 -21.06 -1.21
N LYS A 278 -12.85 -20.71 0.08
CA LYS A 278 -13.71 -21.27 1.12
C LYS A 278 -15.19 -20.96 0.86
N ASP A 279 -15.54 -19.70 0.59
CA ASP A 279 -16.91 -19.27 0.29
C ASP A 279 -17.44 -19.94 -1.01
N PHE A 280 -16.58 -20.06 -2.02
CA PHE A 280 -16.89 -20.75 -3.28
C PHE A 280 -17.15 -22.24 -3.05
N PHE A 281 -16.32 -22.93 -2.26
CA PHE A 281 -16.52 -24.33 -1.93
C PHE A 281 -17.71 -24.57 -1.00
N GLU A 282 -18.03 -23.66 -0.08
CA GLU A 282 -19.25 -23.72 0.74
C GLU A 282 -20.51 -23.57 -0.12
N HIS A 283 -20.47 -22.69 -1.13
CA HIS A 283 -21.56 -22.52 -2.10
C HIS A 283 -21.67 -23.71 -3.08
N LEU A 284 -20.53 -24.23 -3.57
CA LEU A 284 -20.47 -25.41 -4.44
C LEU A 284 -20.98 -26.66 -3.71
N PHE A 285 -20.63 -26.83 -2.43
CA PHE A 285 -21.09 -27.95 -1.58
C PHE A 285 -22.61 -27.94 -1.43
N HIS A 286 -23.23 -26.75 -1.35
CA HIS A 286 -24.68 -26.60 -1.28
C HIS A 286 -25.38 -26.91 -2.62
N ILE A 287 -24.79 -26.55 -3.74
CA ILE A 287 -25.30 -26.83 -5.10
C ILE A 287 -25.13 -28.33 -5.45
N MET A 288 -23.99 -28.91 -5.10
CA MET A 288 -23.68 -30.34 -5.32
C MET A 288 -24.58 -31.28 -4.49
N GLN A 289 -25.08 -30.84 -3.32
CA GLN A 289 -26.09 -31.59 -2.57
C GLN A 289 -27.47 -31.62 -3.22
N LEU A 290 -27.84 -30.58 -3.98
CA LEU A 290 -29.19 -30.42 -4.54
C LEU A 290 -29.34 -30.97 -5.96
N GLU A 291 -28.28 -31.00 -6.76
CA GLU A 291 -28.39 -31.35 -8.20
C GLU A 291 -27.60 -32.61 -8.61
N MET A 292 -26.61 -33.08 -7.83
CA MET A 292 -25.66 -34.11 -8.31
C MET A 292 -25.93 -35.55 -7.84
N PHE A 293 -26.75 -35.80 -6.81
CA PHE A 293 -26.92 -37.16 -6.28
C PHE A 293 -27.86 -38.08 -7.09
N ASP A 294 -28.71 -37.51 -7.97
CA ASP A 294 -29.63 -38.30 -8.81
C ASP A 294 -29.08 -38.62 -10.21
N GLU A 295 -28.16 -37.80 -10.75
CA GLU A 295 -27.60 -38.02 -12.09
C GLU A 295 -26.30 -38.86 -12.09
N ILE A 296 -25.47 -38.76 -11.05
CA ILE A 296 -24.21 -39.55 -10.95
C ILE A 296 -24.49 -41.06 -10.78
N ARG A 297 -25.67 -41.43 -10.28
CA ARG A 297 -26.03 -42.84 -10.07
C ARG A 297 -26.31 -43.62 -11.36
N LYS A 298 -26.27 -42.98 -12.54
CA LYS A 298 -26.66 -43.57 -13.83
C LYS A 298 -25.55 -43.63 -14.88
N ASP A 299 -24.36 -43.06 -14.65
CA ASP A 299 -23.26 -43.08 -15.64
C ASP A 299 -22.08 -43.95 -15.17
N PRO A 300 -21.72 -45.03 -15.90
CA PRO A 300 -20.58 -45.89 -15.57
C PRO A 300 -19.19 -45.21 -15.67
N ASN A 301 -19.08 -44.02 -16.27
CA ASN A 301 -17.81 -43.28 -16.44
C ASN A 301 -17.60 -42.13 -15.43
N ALA A 302 -18.44 -41.99 -14.41
CA ALA A 302 -18.36 -40.91 -13.41
C ALA A 302 -17.14 -40.97 -12.47
N SER A 303 -16.30 -42.02 -12.53
CA SER A 303 -15.20 -42.25 -11.59
C SER A 303 -14.05 -41.23 -11.68
N HIS A 304 -13.77 -40.65 -12.85
CA HIS A 304 -12.60 -39.77 -13.03
C HIS A 304 -12.79 -38.35 -12.49
N ALA A 305 -14.01 -37.82 -12.53
CA ALA A 305 -14.33 -36.51 -11.93
C ALA A 305 -14.35 -36.58 -10.40
N GLU A 306 -14.86 -37.68 -9.84
CA GLU A 306 -14.90 -37.94 -8.40
C GLU A 306 -13.48 -38.18 -7.83
N ASN A 307 -12.62 -38.89 -8.57
CA ASN A 307 -11.20 -39.08 -8.24
C ASN A 307 -10.40 -37.77 -8.27
N SER A 308 -10.64 -36.91 -9.27
CA SER A 308 -9.95 -35.60 -9.38
C SER A 308 -10.36 -34.63 -8.26
N TYR A 309 -11.65 -34.67 -7.88
CA TYR A 309 -12.18 -33.92 -6.73
C TYR A 309 -11.58 -34.42 -5.40
N GLN A 310 -11.49 -35.74 -5.21
CA GLN A 310 -10.94 -36.34 -3.99
C GLN A 310 -9.45 -36.03 -3.79
N VAL A 311 -8.66 -36.03 -4.88
CA VAL A 311 -7.23 -35.65 -4.82
C VAL A 311 -7.03 -34.19 -4.42
N LEU A 312 -7.85 -33.29 -4.97
CA LEU A 312 -7.80 -31.86 -4.63
C LEU A 312 -8.18 -31.63 -3.16
N MET A 313 -9.22 -32.30 -2.67
CA MET A 313 -9.62 -32.22 -1.26
C MET A 313 -8.57 -32.81 -0.31
N ASP A 314 -7.95 -33.94 -0.68
CA ASP A 314 -6.91 -34.57 0.13
C ASP A 314 -5.64 -33.72 0.18
N LEU A 315 -5.24 -33.07 -0.92
CA LEU A 315 -4.09 -32.14 -0.96
C LEU A 315 -4.30 -30.88 -0.10
N VAL A 316 -5.51 -30.34 -0.10
CA VAL A 316 -5.88 -29.21 0.76
C VAL A 316 -5.85 -29.62 2.24
N ASN A 317 -6.42 -30.78 2.57
CA ASN A 317 -6.40 -31.33 3.93
C ASN A 317 -5.00 -31.71 4.41
N MET A 318 -4.13 -32.13 3.48
CA MET A 318 -2.74 -32.48 3.76
C MET A 318 -1.95 -31.25 4.22
N ASN A 319 -2.09 -30.14 3.48
CA ASN A 319 -1.47 -28.86 3.83
C ASN A 319 -1.99 -28.31 5.17
N LEU A 320 -3.29 -28.42 5.43
CA LEU A 320 -3.88 -28.08 6.74
C LEU A 320 -3.33 -28.94 7.89
N THR A 321 -3.09 -30.23 7.65
CA THR A 321 -2.58 -31.17 8.66
C THR A 321 -1.12 -30.85 9.01
N VAL A 322 -0.30 -30.54 8.00
CA VAL A 322 1.10 -30.13 8.19
C VAL A 322 1.22 -28.77 8.89
N LEU A 323 0.42 -27.79 8.48
CA LEU A 323 0.44 -26.44 9.10
C LEU A 323 -0.01 -26.45 10.56
N ASN A 324 -0.84 -27.41 10.94
CA ASN A 324 -1.26 -27.64 12.33
C ASN A 324 -0.31 -28.58 13.11
N GLY A 325 0.86 -28.91 12.55
CA GLY A 325 1.88 -29.74 13.21
C GLY A 325 1.48 -31.21 13.38
N LYS A 326 0.51 -31.71 12.61
CA LYS A 326 0.03 -33.10 12.64
C LYS A 326 0.59 -33.90 11.47
N ASP A 327 0.57 -35.22 11.59
CA ASP A 327 1.11 -36.15 10.58
C ASP A 327 0.14 -36.33 9.38
N PRO A 328 0.53 -35.94 8.15
CA PRO A 328 -0.32 -36.04 6.98
C PRO A 328 -0.27 -37.40 6.26
N SER A 329 0.45 -38.39 6.78
CA SER A 329 0.79 -39.64 6.07
C SER A 329 -0.41 -40.42 5.51
N ALA A 330 -1.59 -40.36 6.15
CA ALA A 330 -2.79 -41.00 5.65
C ALA A 330 -3.37 -40.32 4.38
N LEU A 331 -3.25 -39.00 4.29
CA LEU A 331 -3.68 -38.20 3.14
C LEU A 331 -2.70 -38.36 1.98
N ASP A 332 -1.40 -38.47 2.25
CA ASP A 332 -0.36 -38.80 1.26
C ASP A 332 -0.69 -40.11 0.52
N GLN A 333 -1.05 -41.16 1.28
CA GLN A 333 -1.37 -42.46 0.71
C GLN A 333 -2.65 -42.43 -0.14
N SER A 334 -3.65 -41.62 0.26
CA SER A 334 -4.89 -41.43 -0.51
C SER A 334 -4.62 -40.75 -1.86
N ILE A 335 -3.82 -39.69 -1.86
CA ILE A 335 -3.43 -38.93 -3.06
C ILE A 335 -2.63 -39.82 -4.03
N ARG A 336 -1.63 -40.55 -3.53
CA ARG A 336 -0.79 -41.43 -4.36
C ARG A 336 -1.58 -42.59 -4.99
N LYS A 337 -2.60 -43.10 -4.30
CA LYS A 337 -3.47 -44.15 -4.83
C LYS A 337 -4.29 -43.68 -6.03
N THR A 338 -4.73 -42.43 -5.99
CA THR A 338 -5.60 -41.85 -7.02
C THR A 338 -4.84 -41.29 -8.23
N LEU A 339 -3.54 -40.97 -8.08
CA LEU A 339 -2.69 -40.35 -9.11
C LEU A 339 -1.97 -41.32 -10.07
N ASN A 340 -2.03 -42.64 -9.89
CA ASN A 340 -1.32 -43.61 -10.75
C ASN A 340 -2.02 -43.91 -12.10
N ASP A 341 -2.60 -42.90 -12.75
CA ASP A 341 -3.28 -43.01 -14.07
C ASP A 341 -2.38 -42.44 -15.20
N PRO A 342 -2.05 -43.17 -16.30
CA PRO A 342 -0.78 -42.98 -17.03
C PRO A 342 -0.67 -41.92 -18.15
N ASN A 343 -1.44 -40.82 -18.18
CA ASN A 343 -1.40 -39.88 -19.34
C ASN A 343 -1.36 -38.37 -18.99
N ALA A 344 -0.21 -37.81 -18.58
CA ALA A 344 0.01 -36.35 -18.52
C ALA A 344 1.45 -35.95 -18.95
N SER A 345 1.71 -34.66 -19.27
CA SER A 345 2.95 -34.18 -19.93
C SER A 345 3.52 -32.87 -19.33
N HIS A 346 4.84 -32.63 -19.54
CA HIS A 346 5.72 -31.46 -19.27
C HIS A 346 5.62 -30.67 -17.94
N ALA A 347 4.45 -30.50 -17.34
CA ALA A 347 4.30 -30.10 -15.92
C ALA A 347 4.92 -31.15 -14.97
N GLU A 348 4.99 -32.40 -15.43
CA GLU A 348 5.52 -33.56 -14.73
C GLU A 348 7.04 -33.49 -14.48
N LYS A 349 7.81 -32.84 -15.37
CA LYS A 349 9.27 -32.68 -15.18
C LYS A 349 9.61 -31.61 -14.15
N CYS A 350 8.84 -30.52 -14.10
CA CYS A 350 8.96 -29.50 -13.05
C CYS A 350 8.47 -30.04 -11.70
N TYR A 351 7.40 -30.85 -11.71
CA TYR A 351 6.92 -31.59 -10.54
C TYR A 351 7.97 -32.58 -10.01
N GLN A 352 8.65 -33.33 -10.89
CA GLN A 352 9.68 -34.29 -10.51
C GLN A 352 10.88 -33.62 -9.83
N VAL A 353 11.33 -32.45 -10.29
CA VAL A 353 12.44 -31.71 -9.64
C VAL A 353 12.06 -31.28 -8.22
N LEU A 354 10.82 -30.84 -8.02
CA LEU A 354 10.33 -30.42 -6.71
C LEU A 354 10.15 -31.61 -5.75
N MET A 355 9.66 -32.74 -6.24
CA MET A 355 9.52 -33.96 -5.46
C MET A 355 10.87 -34.59 -5.11
N ASP A 356 11.82 -34.64 -6.06
CA ASP A 356 13.18 -35.12 -5.82
C ASP A 356 13.90 -34.26 -4.77
N LEU A 357 13.66 -32.95 -4.76
CA LEU A 357 14.22 -32.02 -3.76
C LEU A 357 13.65 -32.27 -2.36
N VAL A 358 12.36 -32.55 -2.26
CA VAL A 358 11.68 -32.91 -0.99
C VAL A 358 12.19 -34.26 -0.48
N ASP A 359 12.29 -35.25 -1.37
CA ASP A 359 12.78 -36.59 -1.04
C ASP A 359 14.27 -36.59 -0.69
N MET A 360 15.06 -35.70 -1.29
CA MET A 360 16.48 -35.53 -0.96
C MET A 360 16.66 -35.00 0.46
N ASN A 361 15.85 -34.01 0.85
CA ASN A 361 15.83 -33.47 2.20
C ASN A 361 15.37 -34.53 3.23
N LEU A 362 14.36 -35.33 2.89
CA LEU A 362 13.88 -36.43 3.72
C LEU A 362 14.91 -37.58 3.83
N ALA A 363 15.63 -37.90 2.76
CA ALA A 363 16.69 -38.91 2.77
C ALA A 363 17.80 -38.51 3.75
N VAL A 364 18.27 -37.26 3.70
CA VAL A 364 19.30 -36.76 4.62
C VAL A 364 18.79 -36.71 6.07
N LEU A 365 17.55 -36.27 6.30
CA LEU A 365 16.92 -36.27 7.63
C LEU A 365 16.89 -37.69 8.24
N ASN A 366 16.70 -38.69 7.39
CA ASN A 366 16.65 -40.10 7.78
C ASN A 366 18.00 -40.82 7.72
N GLY A 367 19.10 -40.12 7.40
CA GLY A 367 20.44 -40.69 7.32
C GLY A 367 20.68 -41.63 6.13
N LYS A 368 19.89 -41.47 5.07
CA LYS A 368 20.01 -42.21 3.80
C LYS A 368 20.81 -41.38 2.80
N ASP A 369 21.56 -42.05 1.92
CA ASP A 369 22.40 -41.40 0.91
C ASP A 369 21.54 -40.72 -0.18
N PRO A 370 21.62 -39.39 -0.34
CA PRO A 370 20.83 -38.64 -1.31
C PRO A 370 21.44 -38.58 -2.72
N SER A 371 22.60 -39.22 -2.96
CA SER A 371 23.41 -39.02 -4.18
C SER A 371 22.67 -39.30 -5.49
N ALA A 372 21.72 -40.25 -5.50
CA ALA A 372 20.91 -40.55 -6.69
C ALA A 372 19.89 -39.44 -7.00
N LEU A 373 19.33 -38.80 -5.97
CA LEU A 373 18.37 -37.69 -6.10
C LEU A 373 19.09 -36.42 -6.57
N ASP A 374 20.31 -36.16 -6.07
CA ASP A 374 21.18 -35.10 -6.56
C ASP A 374 21.45 -35.22 -8.07
N GLN A 375 21.79 -36.42 -8.54
CA GLN A 375 22.03 -36.69 -9.96
C GLN A 375 20.78 -36.52 -10.82
N SER A 376 19.61 -36.94 -10.31
CA SER A 376 18.31 -36.76 -10.97
C SER A 376 17.95 -35.29 -11.16
N ILE A 377 18.10 -34.49 -10.10
CA ILE A 377 17.85 -33.03 -10.12
C ILE A 377 18.78 -32.35 -11.13
N ARG A 378 20.09 -32.65 -11.08
CA ARG A 378 21.09 -32.07 -11.99
C ARG A 378 20.82 -32.42 -13.45
N LYS A 379 20.45 -33.67 -13.73
CA LYS A 379 20.14 -34.12 -15.09
C LYS A 379 18.91 -33.40 -15.64
N THR A 380 17.84 -33.33 -14.87
CA THR A 380 16.58 -32.70 -15.28
C THR A 380 16.77 -31.18 -15.46
N LEU A 381 17.57 -30.53 -14.62
CA LEU A 381 17.92 -29.11 -14.77
C LEU A 381 18.83 -28.83 -15.98
N ASN A 382 19.75 -29.73 -16.33
CA ASN A 382 20.58 -29.62 -17.53
C ASN A 382 19.76 -29.77 -18.83
N GLU A 383 18.74 -30.63 -18.81
CA GLU A 383 17.79 -30.78 -19.92
C GLU A 383 16.89 -29.54 -20.06
N LEU A 384 16.49 -28.91 -18.95
CA LEU A 384 15.69 -27.67 -18.94
C LEU A 384 16.49 -26.41 -19.30
N SER A 385 17.81 -26.38 -19.02
CA SER A 385 18.67 -25.21 -19.23
C SER A 385 19.32 -25.14 -20.62
N GLY A 386 19.09 -26.13 -21.48
CA GLY A 386 19.66 -26.19 -22.83
C GLY A 386 21.19 -26.39 -22.86
N GLY A 387 21.77 -26.95 -21.79
CA GLY A 387 23.17 -27.40 -21.77
C GLY A 387 24.25 -26.39 -21.38
N LYS A 388 23.91 -25.28 -20.70
CA LYS A 388 24.94 -24.38 -20.11
C LYS A 388 25.51 -24.98 -18.82
N HIS A 389 26.84 -25.07 -18.70
CA HIS A 389 27.51 -25.73 -17.58
C HIS A 389 27.43 -24.89 -16.29
N MET A 390 27.06 -25.53 -15.17
CA MET A 390 27.01 -24.92 -13.84
C MET A 390 28.07 -25.55 -12.93
N ASP A 391 28.75 -24.73 -12.13
CA ASP A 391 29.71 -25.19 -11.12
C ASP A 391 29.02 -25.42 -9.79
N PHE A 392 29.24 -26.61 -9.22
CA PHE A 392 28.65 -27.02 -7.95
C PHE A 392 29.75 -27.46 -6.98
N PRO A 393 29.64 -27.16 -5.67
CA PRO A 393 30.59 -27.66 -4.68
C PRO A 393 30.58 -29.19 -4.67
N THR A 394 31.75 -29.80 -4.78
CA THR A 394 31.96 -31.25 -4.93
C THR A 394 32.32 -31.93 -3.60
N GLU A 395 31.91 -31.38 -2.46
CA GLU A 395 32.21 -32.03 -1.19
C GLU A 395 31.19 -33.14 -0.88
N LYS A 396 31.69 -34.38 -0.81
CA LYS A 396 30.90 -35.55 -0.40
C LYS A 396 30.35 -35.33 1.01
N LEU A 397 29.03 -35.37 1.13
CA LEU A 397 28.31 -35.33 2.41
C LEU A 397 28.79 -36.44 3.35
N ASN A 398 29.37 -36.07 4.48
CA ASN A 398 29.71 -37.02 5.53
C ASN A 398 28.47 -37.27 6.42
N LEU A 399 27.79 -38.40 6.19
CA LEU A 399 26.48 -38.72 6.78
C LEU A 399 26.55 -39.20 8.25
N THR A 400 27.74 -39.37 8.82
CA THR A 400 27.92 -39.80 10.21
C THR A 400 27.55 -38.72 11.23
N ASP A 401 27.57 -37.44 10.84
CA ASP A 401 27.13 -36.31 11.68
C ASP A 401 25.87 -35.67 11.07
N LYS A 402 24.71 -36.05 11.62
CA LYS A 402 23.39 -35.59 11.14
C LYS A 402 23.19 -34.08 11.27
N GLN A 403 23.90 -33.41 12.17
CA GLN A 403 23.75 -31.97 12.39
C GLN A 403 24.61 -31.19 11.40
N ALA A 404 25.83 -31.67 11.13
CA ALA A 404 26.70 -31.15 10.07
C ALA A 404 26.11 -31.37 8.67
N ALA A 405 25.50 -32.54 8.41
CA ALA A 405 24.83 -32.84 7.14
C ALA A 405 23.62 -31.92 6.88
N LYS A 406 22.83 -31.60 7.92
CA LYS A 406 21.72 -30.63 7.83
C LYS A 406 22.21 -29.21 7.54
N LEU A 407 23.30 -28.79 8.16
CA LEU A 407 23.93 -27.49 7.90
C LEU A 407 24.50 -27.41 6.48
N CYS A 408 25.13 -28.48 6.00
CA CYS A 408 25.67 -28.59 4.65
C CYS A 408 24.57 -28.53 3.57
N ILE A 409 23.45 -29.25 3.75
CA ILE A 409 22.30 -29.18 2.82
C ILE A 409 21.64 -27.80 2.84
N LYS A 410 21.48 -27.21 4.04
CA LYS A 410 20.95 -25.84 4.17
C LYS A 410 21.86 -24.81 3.48
N GLN A 411 23.17 -25.01 3.56
CA GLN A 411 24.15 -24.17 2.86
C GLN A 411 24.11 -24.41 1.36
N TYR A 412 24.02 -25.66 0.89
CA TYR A 412 23.84 -26.01 -0.53
C TYR A 412 22.57 -25.38 -1.14
N THR A 413 21.44 -25.42 -0.44
CA THR A 413 20.20 -24.74 -0.85
C THR A 413 20.38 -23.23 -0.89
N LYS A 414 21.09 -22.65 0.09
CA LYS A 414 21.40 -21.21 0.10
C LYS A 414 22.38 -20.82 -1.01
N ASP A 415 23.36 -21.64 -1.32
CA ASP A 415 24.37 -21.41 -2.37
C ASP A 415 23.74 -21.51 -3.75
N MET A 416 22.75 -22.40 -3.95
CA MET A 416 21.90 -22.42 -5.15
C MET A 416 21.09 -21.13 -5.30
N CYS A 417 20.48 -20.64 -4.22
CA CYS A 417 19.81 -19.35 -4.23
C CYS A 417 20.79 -18.16 -4.37
N HIS A 418 22.03 -18.30 -3.92
CA HIS A 418 23.07 -17.27 -3.98
C HIS A 418 23.71 -17.18 -5.37
N ASN A 419 23.96 -18.31 -6.04
CA ASN A 419 24.48 -18.34 -7.41
C ASN A 419 23.50 -17.68 -8.39
N LEU A 420 22.19 -17.86 -8.17
CA LEU A 420 21.12 -17.12 -8.87
C LEU A 420 21.16 -15.61 -8.62
N ARG A 421 21.62 -15.19 -7.44
CA ARG A 421 21.76 -13.77 -7.03
C ARG A 421 23.04 -13.12 -7.57
N SER A 422 24.10 -13.90 -7.80
CA SER A 422 25.43 -13.42 -8.22
C SER A 422 25.51 -12.92 -9.67
N TRP A 423 24.44 -13.03 -10.46
CA TRP A 423 24.39 -12.53 -11.84
C TRP A 423 24.29 -11.00 -11.97
N PHE A 424 24.13 -10.25 -10.88
CA PHE A 424 23.85 -8.79 -10.98
C PHE A 424 24.55 -7.90 -9.95
N SER A 425 25.87 -8.00 -9.73
CA SER A 425 26.56 -6.91 -9.00
C SER A 425 28.09 -6.87 -9.14
N PHE A 426 28.64 -5.75 -9.61
CA PHE A 426 29.99 -5.30 -9.21
C PHE A 426 30.12 -3.76 -9.11
N TRP A 427 30.36 -3.28 -7.88
CA TRP A 427 31.13 -2.08 -7.42
C TRP A 427 30.53 -0.64 -7.62
N PRO A 428 31.02 0.43 -6.93
CA PRO A 428 30.37 1.20 -5.86
C PRO A 428 30.63 2.73 -6.00
N PHE A 429 30.47 3.47 -4.90
CA PHE A 429 30.58 4.93 -4.63
C PHE A 429 29.19 5.44 -4.28
N ASP A 430 28.94 6.37 -3.37
CA ASP A 430 29.63 6.99 -2.23
C ASP A 430 28.46 7.72 -1.50
N GLU A 431 28.72 8.32 -0.33
CA GLU A 431 27.74 9.03 0.50
C GLU A 431 26.89 10.11 -0.23
N SER A 432 25.61 9.84 -0.59
CA SER A 432 24.53 10.87 -0.66
C SER A 432 23.09 10.41 -1.01
N ILE A 433 22.81 9.13 -1.26
CA ILE A 433 21.42 8.60 -1.40
C ILE A 433 21.43 7.25 -0.66
N PRO A 434 20.42 6.88 0.16
CA PRO A 434 20.40 5.58 0.78
C PRO A 434 20.68 4.48 -0.25
N SER A 435 21.74 3.70 -0.02
CA SER A 435 22.23 2.71 -1.00
C SER A 435 21.14 1.76 -1.49
N THR A 436 20.09 1.55 -0.71
CA THR A 436 18.87 0.81 -1.05
C THR A 436 18.17 1.35 -2.30
N LEU A 437 18.07 2.67 -2.52
CA LEU A 437 17.50 3.32 -3.72
C LEU A 437 18.30 3.08 -4.99
N LEU A 438 19.59 2.77 -4.86
CA LEU A 438 20.50 2.54 -5.99
C LEU A 438 20.77 1.05 -6.26
N LYS A 439 20.34 0.15 -5.37
CA LYS A 439 20.64 -1.30 -5.42
C LYS A 439 19.72 -2.13 -6.32
N SER A 440 18.59 -1.61 -6.76
CA SER A 440 17.59 -2.33 -7.56
C SER A 440 17.20 -1.50 -8.77
N GLU A 441 17.10 -2.14 -9.93
CA GLU A 441 16.61 -1.52 -11.17
C GLU A 441 15.13 -1.14 -11.07
N THR A 442 14.36 -1.83 -10.22
CA THR A 442 12.94 -1.58 -9.98
C THR A 442 12.62 -1.31 -8.51
N ARG A 443 11.53 -0.57 -8.27
CA ARG A 443 10.92 -0.36 -6.95
C ARG A 443 9.52 -0.93 -6.95
N ASP A 444 9.14 -1.57 -5.85
CA ASP A 444 7.80 -2.08 -5.65
C ASP A 444 7.10 -1.19 -4.61
N TYR A 445 5.97 -0.61 -4.99
CA TYR A 445 5.17 0.22 -4.09
C TYR A 445 3.88 -0.50 -3.69
N GLU A 446 3.47 -0.32 -2.44
CA GLU A 446 2.30 -0.96 -1.85
C GLU A 446 1.40 0.04 -1.12
N ASP A 447 0.18 -0.40 -0.81
CA ASP A 447 -0.75 0.34 0.03
C ASP A 447 -0.11 0.65 1.39
N THR A 448 -0.13 1.94 1.74
CA THR A 448 0.33 2.44 3.03
C THR A 448 -0.35 1.75 4.22
N GLY A 449 -1.60 1.32 4.06
CA GLY A 449 -2.35 0.55 5.06
C GLY A 449 -1.70 -0.78 5.47
N LEU A 450 -0.74 -1.30 4.70
CA LEU A 450 0.05 -2.49 5.06
C LEU A 450 1.24 -2.18 5.99
N PHE A 451 1.44 -0.92 6.37
CA PHE A 451 2.49 -0.48 7.27
C PHE A 451 2.00 0.51 8.34
N MET A 452 1.32 1.60 7.95
CA MET A 452 0.63 2.50 8.89
C MET A 452 -0.59 3.10 8.19
N ASN A 453 -1.79 2.85 8.70
CA ASN A 453 -3.04 3.17 8.01
C ASN A 453 -3.43 4.66 8.02
N SER A 454 -2.49 5.61 8.09
CA SER A 454 -2.76 7.06 8.02
C SER A 454 -1.57 7.84 7.45
N PRO A 455 -1.77 8.88 6.63
CA PRO A 455 -0.69 9.59 5.94
C PRO A 455 0.03 10.65 6.80
N TYR A 456 0.43 10.33 8.03
CA TYR A 456 1.13 11.32 8.87
C TYR A 456 2.45 11.80 8.26
N PHE A 457 3.26 10.89 7.70
CA PHE A 457 4.61 11.23 7.24
C PHE A 457 4.67 12.08 5.98
N SER A 458 3.61 12.12 5.16
CA SER A 458 3.56 13.08 4.07
C SER A 458 3.54 14.50 4.64
N VAL A 459 2.65 14.79 5.59
CA VAL A 459 2.49 16.17 6.08
C VAL A 459 3.54 16.59 7.12
N LEU A 460 4.26 15.64 7.74
CA LEU A 460 5.30 15.91 8.75
C LEU A 460 6.66 16.34 8.17
N ARG A 461 6.78 16.50 6.85
CA ARG A 461 7.93 17.15 6.24
C ARG A 461 8.13 18.54 6.84
N LYS A 462 9.34 18.83 7.31
CA LYS A 462 9.66 20.10 7.99
C LYS A 462 9.33 21.31 7.12
N GLU A 463 9.51 21.18 5.81
CA GLU A 463 9.28 22.25 4.84
C GLU A 463 7.80 22.65 4.72
N ARG A 464 6.85 21.77 5.08
CA ARG A 464 5.41 22.09 5.10
C ARG A 464 4.98 22.89 6.33
N ASN A 465 5.81 22.88 7.38
CA ASN A 465 5.60 23.66 8.61
C ASN A 465 4.17 23.59 9.13
N ILE A 466 3.64 22.37 9.31
CA ILE A 466 2.26 22.13 9.74
C ILE A 466 2.10 22.52 11.21
N ASP A 467 1.07 23.31 11.51
CA ASP A 467 0.73 23.74 12.87
C ASP A 467 -0.35 22.86 13.51
N LEU A 468 -1.29 22.37 12.68
CA LEU A 468 -2.44 21.59 13.11
C LEU A 468 -2.71 20.44 12.14
N ILE A 469 -2.82 19.23 12.67
CA ILE A 469 -3.24 18.03 11.95
C ILE A 469 -4.63 17.64 12.43
N ILE A 470 -5.56 17.42 11.51
CA ILE A 470 -6.87 16.81 11.75
C ILE A 470 -6.84 15.42 11.13
N SER A 471 -6.74 14.39 11.96
CA SER A 471 -6.71 12.99 11.57
C SER A 471 -8.10 12.36 11.67
N LEU A 472 -8.64 11.94 10.53
CA LEU A 472 -9.88 11.18 10.45
C LEU A 472 -9.56 9.68 10.34
N ASP A 473 -9.88 8.93 11.39
CA ASP A 473 -9.59 7.50 11.48
C ASP A 473 -10.79 6.65 11.08
N PHE A 474 -10.64 5.92 9.98
CA PHE A 474 -11.58 5.02 9.34
C PHE A 474 -11.06 3.58 9.42
N SER A 475 -10.08 3.31 10.29
CA SER A 475 -9.45 2.00 10.42
C SER A 475 -10.46 0.95 10.87
N ASP A 476 -10.16 -0.30 10.54
CA ASP A 476 -10.84 -1.45 11.12
C ASP A 476 -10.06 -1.91 12.35
N GLY A 477 -10.74 -2.29 13.43
CA GLY A 477 -10.08 -2.63 14.68
C GLY A 477 -9.78 -1.42 15.58
N ASP A 478 -8.56 -1.34 16.12
CA ASP A 478 -8.20 -0.33 17.12
C ASP A 478 -8.14 1.09 16.52
N PRO A 479 -9.03 2.00 16.93
CA PRO A 479 -9.17 3.33 16.32
C PRO A 479 -8.02 4.29 16.66
N PHE A 480 -7.07 3.89 17.50
CA PHE A 480 -5.91 4.69 17.88
C PHE A 480 -4.58 4.11 17.41
N MET A 481 -4.59 2.95 16.76
CA MET A 481 -3.37 2.29 16.28
C MET A 481 -2.54 3.24 15.40
N THR A 482 -3.19 3.93 14.47
CA THR A 482 -2.52 4.84 13.52
C THR A 482 -1.77 5.98 14.21
N VAL A 483 -2.39 6.64 15.20
CA VAL A 483 -1.80 7.79 15.89
C VAL A 483 -0.72 7.36 16.89
N ARG A 484 -0.85 6.18 17.52
CA ARG A 484 0.20 5.60 18.37
C ARG A 484 1.43 5.18 17.56
N GLU A 485 1.23 4.46 16.46
CA GLU A 485 2.33 4.06 15.56
C GLU A 485 3.05 5.28 14.97
N ALA A 486 2.30 6.32 14.61
CA ALA A 486 2.88 7.59 14.16
C ALA A 486 3.77 8.22 15.23
N ALA A 487 3.31 8.27 16.49
CA ALA A 487 4.10 8.81 17.60
C ALA A 487 5.37 8.00 17.87
N GLU A 488 5.26 6.66 17.96
CA GLU A 488 6.40 5.76 18.17
C GLU A 488 7.44 5.88 17.06
N MET A 489 6.99 5.99 15.81
CA MET A 489 7.88 6.11 14.67
C MET A 489 8.50 7.51 14.57
N CYS A 490 7.74 8.57 14.88
CA CYS A 490 8.29 9.92 14.98
C CYS A 490 9.35 10.03 16.08
N GLU A 491 9.16 9.37 17.22
CA GLU A 491 10.16 9.28 18.28
C GLU A 491 11.45 8.61 17.78
N LYS A 492 11.34 7.44 17.12
CA LYS A 492 12.49 6.73 16.54
C LYS A 492 13.24 7.57 15.51
N LEU A 493 12.51 8.27 14.64
CA LEU A 493 13.05 9.08 13.56
C LEU A 493 13.41 10.51 13.98
N LYS A 494 13.19 10.87 15.25
CA LYS A 494 13.42 12.22 15.81
C LYS A 494 12.65 13.31 15.06
N ILE A 495 11.44 12.99 14.59
CA ILE A 495 10.52 13.94 13.99
C ILE A 495 9.64 14.52 15.10
N PRO A 496 9.50 15.85 15.22
CA PRO A 496 8.66 16.46 16.25
C PRO A 496 7.18 16.02 16.11
N PHE A 497 6.67 15.32 17.12
CA PHE A 497 5.29 14.86 17.19
C PHE A 497 4.82 14.85 18.65
N PRO A 498 3.55 15.18 18.95
CA PRO A 498 3.07 15.19 20.33
C PRO A 498 3.05 13.79 20.95
N GLU A 499 3.18 13.73 22.26
CA GLU A 499 2.99 12.48 23.00
C GLU A 499 1.52 12.02 22.93
N VAL A 500 1.32 10.73 22.70
CA VAL A 500 -0.01 10.14 22.50
C VAL A 500 -0.37 9.25 23.69
N ASN A 501 -1.12 9.84 24.63
CA ASN A 501 -1.61 9.16 25.82
C ASN A 501 -3.13 8.96 25.72
N ILE A 502 -3.56 7.70 25.65
CA ILE A 502 -4.98 7.34 25.51
C ILE A 502 -5.39 6.51 26.73
N PRO A 503 -6.46 6.90 27.45
CA PRO A 503 -7.00 6.09 28.54
C PRO A 503 -7.42 4.71 28.06
N SER A 504 -7.16 3.66 28.84
CA SER A 504 -7.50 2.28 28.45
C SER A 504 -9.00 2.08 28.19
N GLU A 505 -9.87 2.80 28.92
CA GLU A 505 -11.32 2.79 28.71
C GLU A 505 -11.74 3.33 27.34
N ASP A 506 -10.98 4.28 26.79
CA ASP A 506 -11.29 4.92 25.52
C ASP A 506 -10.93 4.02 24.33
N VAL A 507 -10.11 2.98 24.52
CA VAL A 507 -9.76 2.02 23.46
C VAL A 507 -10.99 1.20 23.04
N GLU A 508 -11.81 0.77 24.00
CA GLU A 508 -13.05 0.03 23.74
C GLU A 508 -14.24 0.96 23.49
N LYS A 509 -14.23 2.14 24.12
CA LYS A 509 -15.31 3.13 24.05
C LYS A 509 -14.77 4.50 23.62
N PRO A 510 -14.28 4.62 22.37
CA PRO A 510 -13.71 5.88 21.89
C PRO A 510 -14.74 7.00 21.93
N LYS A 511 -14.27 8.19 22.29
CA LYS A 511 -14.96 9.47 22.16
C LYS A 511 -14.83 9.98 20.72
N ASP A 512 -15.54 11.04 20.40
CA ASP A 512 -15.57 11.62 19.06
C ASP A 512 -14.43 12.61 18.78
N PHE A 513 -13.61 12.95 19.78
CA PHE A 513 -12.62 14.00 19.64
C PHE A 513 -11.47 13.91 20.65
N TYR A 514 -10.25 13.83 20.14
CA TYR A 514 -9.01 13.77 20.91
C TYR A 514 -8.04 14.86 20.46
N VAL A 515 -7.30 15.45 21.39
CA VAL A 515 -6.30 16.48 21.09
C VAL A 515 -4.99 16.14 21.79
N PHE A 516 -3.93 15.98 21.00
CA PHE A 516 -2.56 15.75 21.46
C PHE A 516 -1.73 16.99 21.19
N LYS A 517 -1.01 17.47 22.21
CA LYS A 517 -0.19 18.69 22.16
C LYS A 517 1.22 18.39 22.66
N GLY A 518 2.20 19.05 22.08
CA GLY A 518 3.61 18.93 22.44
C GLY A 518 4.32 20.28 22.30
N THR A 519 5.56 20.33 22.77
CA THR A 519 6.41 21.53 22.62
C THR A 519 7.13 21.46 21.27
N ASN A 520 7.00 22.50 20.44
CA ASN A 520 7.58 22.55 19.09
C ASN A 520 7.11 21.40 18.16
N THR A 521 5.88 20.93 18.34
CA THR A 521 5.24 19.91 17.50
C THR A 521 3.95 20.49 16.93
N PRO A 522 3.42 19.94 15.81
CA PRO A 522 2.03 20.20 15.44
C PRO A 522 1.09 19.75 16.56
N THR A 523 -0.04 20.45 16.69
CA THR A 523 -1.18 19.91 17.45
C THR A 523 -1.86 18.84 16.60
N VAL A 524 -2.20 17.69 17.18
CA VAL A 524 -2.90 16.61 16.47
C VAL A 524 -4.30 16.45 17.06
N ILE A 525 -5.31 16.65 16.24
CA ILE A 525 -6.69 16.30 16.51
C ILE A 525 -6.94 14.93 15.89
N HIS A 526 -7.43 13.98 16.68
CA HIS A 526 -7.75 12.63 16.21
C HIS A 526 -9.23 12.33 16.41
N ILE A 527 -9.89 11.87 15.35
CA ILE A 527 -11.33 11.65 15.29
C ILE A 527 -11.61 10.23 14.80
N PRO A 528 -11.94 9.29 15.71
CA PRO A 528 -12.42 7.96 15.36
C PRO A 528 -13.76 8.01 14.62
N LEU A 529 -13.90 7.26 13.53
CA LEU A 529 -15.12 7.18 12.74
C LEU A 529 -16.32 6.72 13.58
N PHE A 530 -16.19 5.59 14.26
CA PHE A 530 -17.23 5.05 15.14
C PHE A 530 -16.83 5.31 16.60
N ASN A 531 -17.73 5.94 17.34
CA ASN A 531 -17.48 6.36 18.72
C ASN A 531 -18.78 6.40 19.52
N VAL A 532 -18.68 6.53 20.84
CA VAL A 532 -19.85 6.48 21.73
C VAL A 532 -20.84 7.62 21.50
N VAL A 533 -20.41 8.73 20.89
CA VAL A 533 -21.26 9.90 20.67
C VAL A 533 -22.12 9.75 19.42
N ASN A 534 -21.58 9.21 18.33
CA ASN A 534 -22.31 9.03 17.09
C ASN A 534 -22.98 7.64 16.94
N CYS A 535 -22.45 6.62 17.62
CA CYS A 535 -22.90 5.22 17.54
C CYS A 535 -23.56 4.70 18.82
N GLY A 536 -23.47 5.40 19.95
CA GLY A 536 -23.94 4.89 21.25
C GLY A 536 -23.08 3.71 21.74
N ASP A 537 -23.68 2.78 22.47
CA ASP A 537 -22.97 1.57 22.96
C ASP A 537 -22.75 0.51 21.85
N ASP A 538 -23.32 0.68 20.65
CA ASP A 538 -23.33 -0.34 19.57
C ASP A 538 -22.18 -0.18 18.56
N ILE A 539 -21.00 0.31 18.98
CA ILE A 539 -19.84 0.55 18.10
C ILE A 539 -19.44 -0.70 17.30
N GLU A 540 -19.49 -1.88 17.93
CA GLU A 540 -19.17 -3.14 17.28
C GLU A 540 -20.15 -3.47 16.13
N THR A 541 -21.44 -3.16 16.30
CA THR A 541 -22.45 -3.35 15.24
C THR A 541 -22.17 -2.46 14.04
N TRP A 542 -21.82 -1.20 14.26
CA TRP A 542 -21.42 -0.28 13.20
C TRP A 542 -20.16 -0.75 12.47
N SER A 543 -19.14 -1.15 13.23
CA SER A 543 -17.88 -1.66 12.68
C SER A 543 -18.12 -2.93 11.83
N ASN A 544 -18.97 -3.85 12.30
CA ASN A 544 -19.35 -5.06 11.57
C ASN A 544 -20.19 -4.79 10.31
N LYS A 545 -21.04 -3.75 10.33
CA LYS A 545 -21.84 -3.32 9.16
C LYS A 545 -20.96 -2.70 8.08
N TYR A 546 -19.90 -1.99 8.48
CA TYR A 546 -19.04 -1.22 7.59
C TYR A 546 -17.64 -1.82 7.48
N ARG A 547 -17.51 -3.15 7.35
CA ARG A 547 -16.22 -3.83 7.16
C ARG A 547 -15.45 -3.33 5.94
N THR A 548 -14.12 -3.46 6.02
CA THR A 548 -13.19 -3.01 4.96
C THR A 548 -13.37 -3.82 3.68
N PHE A 549 -13.57 -5.13 3.82
CA PHE A 549 -13.79 -6.06 2.72
C PHE A 549 -15.22 -6.57 2.77
N GLN A 550 -16.05 -6.03 1.89
CA GLN A 550 -17.42 -6.47 1.66
C GLN A 550 -17.88 -6.02 0.28
N VAL A 551 -19.05 -6.49 -0.15
CA VAL A 551 -19.64 -6.02 -1.41
C VAL A 551 -19.90 -4.51 -1.38
N PRO A 552 -19.93 -3.82 -2.53
CA PRO A 552 -20.18 -2.39 -2.57
C PRO A 552 -21.46 -1.98 -1.86
N TYR A 553 -21.43 -0.84 -1.18
CA TYR A 553 -22.52 -0.33 -0.36
C TYR A 553 -23.76 0.00 -1.18
N SER A 554 -24.94 -0.23 -0.60
CA SER A 554 -26.19 0.31 -1.12
C SER A 554 -26.26 1.83 -0.94
N ALA A 555 -27.19 2.49 -1.64
CA ALA A 555 -27.41 3.93 -1.48
C ALA A 555 -27.76 4.33 -0.03
N GLU A 556 -28.50 3.45 0.67
CA GLU A 556 -28.87 3.64 2.08
C GLU A 556 -27.64 3.56 2.98
N MET A 557 -26.76 2.56 2.76
CA MET A 557 -25.51 2.42 3.51
C MET A 557 -24.57 3.60 3.28
N ILE A 558 -24.49 4.10 2.04
CA ILE A 558 -23.71 5.30 1.72
C ILE A 558 -24.24 6.50 2.51
N THR A 559 -25.56 6.72 2.46
CA THR A 559 -26.21 7.85 3.13
C THR A 559 -26.00 7.79 4.65
N GLU A 560 -26.23 6.63 5.25
CA GLU A 560 -26.10 6.42 6.69
C GLU A 560 -24.65 6.62 7.17
N LEU A 561 -23.67 6.05 6.47
CA LEU A 561 -22.26 6.23 6.85
C LEU A 561 -21.79 7.68 6.71
N MET A 562 -22.25 8.39 5.66
CA MET A 562 -21.94 9.82 5.51
C MET A 562 -22.50 10.65 6.66
N GLU A 563 -23.71 10.34 7.13
CA GLU A 563 -24.29 11.03 8.30
C GLU A 563 -23.48 10.76 9.57
N VAL A 564 -23.06 9.50 9.80
CA VAL A 564 -22.25 9.13 10.96
C VAL A 564 -20.88 9.83 10.95
N ALA A 565 -20.19 9.82 9.81
CA ALA A 565 -18.91 10.51 9.64
C ALA A 565 -19.06 12.03 9.71
N GLY A 566 -20.16 12.57 9.18
CA GLY A 566 -20.50 14.00 9.30
C GLY A 566 -20.74 14.40 10.76
N LYS A 567 -21.44 13.59 11.56
CA LYS A 567 -21.70 13.88 12.98
C LYS A 567 -20.42 14.14 13.78
N ASN A 568 -19.33 13.47 13.46
CA ASN A 568 -18.04 13.70 14.12
C ASN A 568 -17.52 15.13 13.94
N ILE A 569 -17.82 15.77 12.81
CA ILE A 569 -17.48 17.17 12.56
C ILE A 569 -18.51 18.10 13.18
N SER A 570 -19.82 17.83 12.97
CA SER A 570 -20.86 18.74 13.48
C SER A 570 -20.90 18.80 15.01
N ASN A 571 -20.72 17.67 15.69
CA ASN A 571 -20.70 17.59 17.15
C ASN A 571 -19.49 18.32 17.75
N ASN A 572 -18.38 18.39 17.00
CA ASN A 572 -17.12 18.94 17.47
C ASN A 572 -16.74 20.27 16.82
N ARG A 573 -17.67 20.92 16.11
CA ARG A 573 -17.41 22.21 15.42
C ARG A 573 -16.77 23.25 16.33
N GLU A 574 -17.32 23.46 17.53
CA GLU A 574 -16.77 24.45 18.48
C GLU A 574 -15.39 24.04 19.00
N LYS A 575 -15.15 22.74 19.25
CA LYS A 575 -13.83 22.24 19.66
C LYS A 575 -12.79 22.41 18.55
N LEU A 576 -13.18 22.19 17.29
CA LEU A 576 -12.34 22.43 16.10
C LEU A 576 -11.95 23.92 16.02
N LEU A 577 -12.92 24.83 16.14
CA LEU A 577 -12.66 26.27 16.14
C LEU A 577 -11.73 26.69 17.27
N GLU A 578 -11.91 26.12 18.47
CA GLU A 578 -11.04 26.38 19.61
C GLU A 578 -9.59 25.99 19.32
N GLN A 579 -9.36 24.80 18.74
CA GLN A 579 -8.01 24.33 18.42
C GLN A 579 -7.39 25.09 17.24
N ILE A 580 -8.17 25.47 16.23
CA ILE A 580 -7.70 26.35 15.14
C ILE A 580 -7.26 27.70 15.72
N GLY A 581 -8.07 28.31 16.59
CA GLY A 581 -7.70 29.54 17.28
C GLY A 581 -6.48 29.37 18.18
N ALA A 582 -6.27 28.20 18.78
CA ALA A 582 -5.06 27.89 19.54
C ALA A 582 -3.82 27.80 18.64
N ALA A 583 -3.92 27.17 17.48
CA ALA A 583 -2.84 27.08 16.50
C ALA A 583 -2.41 28.47 15.98
N VAL A 584 -3.38 29.36 15.70
CA VAL A 584 -3.12 30.77 15.37
C VAL A 584 -2.29 31.46 16.46
N ARG A 585 -2.69 31.32 17.73
CA ARG A 585 -1.97 31.96 18.85
C ARG A 585 -0.57 31.41 19.00
N GLN A 586 -0.39 30.10 18.85
CA GLN A 586 0.91 29.46 18.94
C GLN A 586 1.86 29.93 17.82
N LYS A 587 1.36 30.05 16.59
CA LYS A 587 2.15 30.51 15.45
C LYS A 587 2.58 31.97 15.56
N GLY A 588 1.70 32.85 16.04
CA GLY A 588 2.03 34.27 16.23
C GLY A 588 3.00 34.59 17.38
N HIS A 589 3.34 33.60 18.22
CA HIS A 589 4.33 33.74 19.29
C HIS A 589 5.73 33.21 18.92
N ASN A 590 5.84 32.45 17.83
CA ASN A 590 7.09 31.94 17.28
C ASN A 590 7.62 32.88 16.20
#